data_AF-A0A521XKW9-F1
#
_entry.id   AF-A0A521XKW9-F1
#
_cell.length_a   1.000
_cell.length_b   1.000
_cell.length_c   1.000
_cell.angle_alpha   90.00
_cell.angle_beta   90.00
_cell.angle_gamma   90.00
#
_symmetry.space_group_name_H-M   'P 1'
#
loop_
_entity.id
_entity.type
_entity.pdbx_description
1 polymer ?
#
loop_
_entity_poly.entity_id
_entity_poly.type
_entity_poly.pdbx_seq_one_letter_code
_entity_poly.pdbx_strand_id
1 'polypeptide(L)'
;MTEAVRVRRWGLPAERIPYDVALAEQLRLHEAVVEGSEPSTVLLLEHPPVYTAGRRTEPDARPADGTPVIDVDRGGSITWHGPGQLVGYPIVLLPQPVDVVAHVRRMEEVILRSCAELGLAATRIKGRSGVWFPADSPAQGTRPERKVAAVGVRVARGVTKHGFALNCDCDLAWFDRIVPCGLADAGVTSLSAELGRRVTVEEAAAVVERHLAEVFDAVVPGRPLPTAAEPAAAEQAAAVRATAARAAAVQAPAVLTPAGPVAGLAETLPAALASSAPA
;
A
#
# COMPACT_ATOMS: atom_id res chain seq x y z
N MET A 1 23.42 -7.80 -20.48
CA MET A 1 22.76 -9.05 -20.05
C MET A 1 21.78 -8.64 -18.96
N THR A 2 20.48 -8.76 -19.17
CA THR A 2 19.48 -8.49 -18.13
C THR A 2 19.48 -9.66 -17.16
N GLU A 3 19.85 -9.39 -15.92
CA GLU A 3 19.86 -10.37 -14.83
C GLU A 3 18.42 -10.72 -14.44
N ALA A 4 18.14 -12.00 -14.19
CA ALA A 4 16.83 -12.47 -13.76
C ALA A 4 16.40 -11.77 -12.45
N VAL A 5 15.10 -11.60 -12.25
CA VAL A 5 14.61 -10.94 -11.03
C VAL A 5 14.90 -11.80 -9.81
N ARG A 6 15.49 -11.22 -8.77
CA ARG A 6 15.72 -11.92 -7.50
C ARG A 6 14.44 -11.91 -6.66
N VAL A 7 13.92 -13.07 -6.28
CA VAL A 7 12.82 -13.14 -5.31
C VAL A 7 13.37 -13.39 -3.90
N ARG A 8 12.93 -12.61 -2.92
CA ARG A 8 13.34 -12.72 -1.51
C ARG A 8 12.11 -12.81 -0.62
N ARG A 9 11.87 -13.98 -0.03
CA ARG A 9 10.94 -14.12 1.10
C ARG A 9 11.59 -13.51 2.34
N TRP A 10 10.94 -12.53 2.95
CA TRP A 10 11.45 -11.80 4.10
C TRP A 10 10.53 -12.01 5.30
N GLY A 11 11.05 -12.74 6.30
CA GLY A 11 10.31 -13.08 7.51
C GLY A 11 9.34 -14.25 7.36
N LEU A 12 8.97 -14.69 6.15
CA LEU A 12 7.96 -15.75 5.98
C LEU A 12 8.46 -17.15 6.39
N PRO A 13 7.64 -17.95 7.11
CA PRO A 13 6.36 -17.60 7.76
C PRO A 13 6.50 -17.09 9.22
N ALA A 14 7.72 -16.99 9.74
CA ALA A 14 8.02 -16.82 11.17
C ALA A 14 7.84 -15.40 11.73
N GLU A 15 7.99 -14.37 10.89
CA GLU A 15 8.11 -12.98 11.30
C GLU A 15 7.28 -12.06 10.40
N ARG A 16 6.66 -11.06 11.02
CA ARG A 16 5.96 -9.98 10.33
C ARG A 16 6.81 -8.72 10.38
N ILE A 17 6.98 -8.08 9.23
CA ILE A 17 7.88 -6.93 9.10
C ILE A 17 7.08 -5.65 9.34
N PRO A 18 7.46 -4.77 10.27
CA PRO A 18 6.82 -3.46 10.42
C PRO A 18 6.84 -2.66 9.11
N TYR A 19 5.76 -1.91 8.84
CA TYR A 19 5.56 -1.26 7.54
C TYR A 19 6.67 -0.25 7.21
N ASP A 20 7.09 0.53 8.19
CA ASP A 20 8.18 1.51 8.10
C ASP A 20 9.54 0.86 7.82
N VAL A 21 9.83 -0.28 8.46
CA VAL A 21 11.04 -1.09 8.19
C VAL A 21 11.04 -1.60 6.75
N ALA A 22 9.92 -2.12 6.28
CA ALA A 22 9.81 -2.57 4.89
C ALA A 22 9.88 -1.41 3.89
N LEU A 23 9.30 -0.25 4.21
CA LEU A 23 9.39 0.94 3.37
C LEU A 23 10.83 1.45 3.26
N ALA A 24 11.58 1.46 4.36
CA ALA A 24 13.00 1.83 4.35
C ALA A 24 13.81 0.90 3.45
N GLU A 25 13.59 -0.42 3.53
CA GLU A 25 14.26 -1.39 2.67
C GLU A 25 13.86 -1.26 1.20
N GLN A 26 12.58 -0.97 0.90
CA GLN A 26 12.16 -0.66 -0.48
C GLN A 26 12.90 0.55 -1.03
N LEU A 27 13.10 1.61 -0.24
CA LEU A 27 13.82 2.81 -0.66
C LEU A 27 15.32 2.53 -0.86
N ARG A 28 15.94 1.75 0.04
CA ARG A 28 17.34 1.33 -0.09
C ARG A 28 17.57 0.50 -1.35
N LEU A 29 16.74 -0.52 -1.59
CA LEU A 29 16.80 -1.34 -2.81
C LEU A 29 16.52 -0.51 -4.06
N HIS A 30 15.57 0.44 -3.99
CA HIS A 30 15.27 1.32 -5.11
C HIS A 30 16.50 2.12 -5.55
N GLU A 31 17.23 2.74 -4.61
CA GLU A 31 18.49 3.44 -4.91
C GLU A 31 19.53 2.48 -5.50
N ALA A 32 19.73 1.31 -4.89
CA ALA A 32 20.72 0.34 -5.37
C ALA A 32 20.42 -0.18 -6.80
N VAL A 33 19.14 -0.40 -7.13
CA VAL A 33 18.73 -0.80 -8.49
C VAL A 33 18.83 0.37 -9.48
N VAL A 34 18.56 1.61 -9.07
CA VAL A 34 18.77 2.80 -9.91
C VAL A 34 20.24 2.97 -10.25
N GLU A 35 21.14 2.72 -9.29
CA GLU A 35 22.60 2.80 -9.45
C GLU A 35 23.19 1.59 -10.19
N GLY A 36 22.42 0.51 -10.33
CA GLY A 36 22.90 -0.76 -10.89
C GLY A 36 23.86 -1.51 -9.97
N SER A 37 23.87 -1.21 -8.68
CA SER A 37 24.71 -1.87 -7.66
C SER A 37 24.05 -3.14 -7.08
N GLU A 38 22.72 -3.28 -7.21
CA GLU A 38 21.98 -4.51 -6.93
C GLU A 38 21.01 -4.87 -8.08
N PRO A 39 20.72 -6.16 -8.28
CA PRO A 39 19.74 -6.58 -9.28
C PRO A 39 18.31 -6.24 -8.85
N SER A 40 17.41 -6.19 -9.85
CA SER A 40 15.97 -6.07 -9.61
C SER A 40 15.50 -7.17 -8.64
N THR A 41 14.78 -6.77 -7.59
CA THR A 41 14.43 -7.65 -6.47
C THR A 41 12.94 -7.55 -6.14
N VAL A 42 12.28 -8.69 -5.92
CA VAL A 42 10.91 -8.77 -5.41
C VAL A 42 10.95 -9.23 -3.95
N LEU A 43 10.43 -8.41 -3.04
CA LEU A 43 10.23 -8.80 -1.65
C LEU A 43 8.88 -9.47 -1.49
N LEU A 44 8.82 -10.59 -0.78
CA LEU A 44 7.59 -11.25 -0.34
C LEU A 44 7.56 -11.29 1.18
N LEU A 45 6.55 -10.71 1.82
CA LEU A 45 6.47 -10.58 3.27
C LEU A 45 5.03 -10.48 3.77
N GLU A 46 4.87 -10.41 5.10
CA GLU A 46 3.63 -10.09 5.78
C GLU A 46 3.87 -8.91 6.75
N HIS A 47 2.87 -8.05 6.93
CA HIS A 47 2.94 -6.94 7.90
C HIS A 47 2.17 -7.25 9.18
N PRO A 48 2.51 -6.60 10.31
CA PRO A 48 1.55 -6.34 11.37
C PRO A 48 0.34 -5.53 10.82
N PRO A 49 -0.84 -5.54 11.49
CA PRO A 49 -1.99 -4.78 11.04
C PRO A 49 -1.67 -3.29 10.84
N VAL A 50 -1.93 -2.77 9.64
CA VAL A 50 -1.64 -1.38 9.26
C VAL A 50 -2.55 -0.91 8.15
N TYR A 51 -3.06 0.32 8.27
CA TYR A 51 -3.72 1.02 7.16
C TYR A 51 -2.73 1.93 6.45
N THR A 52 -2.75 1.91 5.12
CA THR A 52 -1.93 2.81 4.30
C THR A 52 -2.79 3.59 3.32
N ALA A 53 -2.62 4.90 3.27
CA ALA A 53 -3.35 5.80 2.38
C ALA A 53 -2.48 6.17 1.17
N GLY A 54 -2.88 5.71 -0.02
CA GLY A 54 -2.25 6.12 -1.28
C GLY A 54 -2.69 7.51 -1.73
N ARG A 55 -2.11 7.99 -2.84
CA ARG A 55 -2.33 9.36 -3.37
C ARG A 55 -3.78 9.73 -3.73
N ARG A 56 -4.68 8.75 -3.87
CA ARG A 56 -6.11 8.97 -4.20
C ARG A 56 -7.03 8.67 -3.02
N THR A 57 -6.51 8.73 -1.80
CA THR A 57 -7.30 8.49 -0.59
C THR A 57 -8.06 9.76 -0.24
N GLU A 58 -9.38 9.68 -0.31
CA GLU A 58 -10.27 10.73 0.18
C GLU A 58 -10.39 10.67 1.72
N PRO A 59 -10.69 11.78 2.41
CA PRO A 59 -10.81 11.79 3.86
C PRO A 59 -11.87 10.83 4.42
N ASP A 60 -12.99 10.68 3.72
CA ASP A 60 -14.11 9.80 4.09
C ASP A 60 -13.83 8.30 3.86
N ALA A 61 -12.76 7.98 3.14
CA ALA A 61 -12.30 6.60 2.97
C ALA A 61 -11.53 6.07 4.19
N ARG A 62 -11.06 6.95 5.07
CA ARG A 62 -10.25 6.59 6.25
C ARG A 62 -11.12 6.00 7.38
N PRO A 63 -10.53 5.21 8.31
CA PRO A 63 -11.24 4.75 9.49
C PRO A 63 -11.82 5.91 10.30
N ALA A 64 -13.12 5.84 10.56
CA ALA A 64 -13.84 6.85 11.36
C ALA A 64 -13.55 6.72 12.86
N ASP A 65 -12.98 5.59 13.30
CA ASP A 65 -12.67 5.28 14.70
C ASP A 65 -11.34 5.87 15.18
N GLY A 66 -10.62 6.60 14.32
CA GLY A 66 -9.33 7.20 14.63
C GLY A 66 -8.14 6.24 14.56
N THR A 67 -8.33 5.02 14.03
CA THR A 67 -7.22 4.09 13.81
C THR A 67 -6.11 4.76 12.98
N PRO A 68 -4.83 4.68 13.39
CA PRO A 68 -3.73 5.30 12.67
C PRO A 68 -3.63 4.81 11.21
N VAL A 69 -3.34 5.75 10.30
CA VAL A 69 -3.14 5.49 8.87
C VAL A 69 -1.81 6.09 8.44
N ILE A 70 -1.00 5.33 7.71
CA ILE A 70 0.27 5.79 7.16
C ILE A 70 0.05 6.32 5.74
N ASP A 71 0.29 7.61 5.53
CA ASP A 71 0.26 8.21 4.20
C ASP A 71 1.48 7.82 3.36
N VAL A 72 1.23 7.34 2.15
CA VAL A 72 2.25 6.73 1.29
C VAL A 72 2.11 7.18 -0.16
N ASP A 73 3.21 7.09 -0.91
CA ASP A 73 3.34 7.74 -2.20
C ASP A 73 2.88 6.87 -3.40
N ARG A 74 2.34 5.67 -3.12
CA ARG A 74 1.79 4.73 -4.13
C ARG A 74 0.52 5.26 -4.78
N GLY A 75 0.23 4.73 -5.98
CA GLY A 75 -1.09 4.85 -6.57
C GLY A 75 -2.17 4.14 -5.76
N GLY A 76 -3.44 4.44 -6.06
CA GLY A 76 -4.58 3.87 -5.35
C GLY A 76 -5.02 4.71 -4.15
N SER A 77 -6.09 4.24 -3.53
CA SER A 77 -6.67 4.79 -2.29
C SER A 77 -6.16 4.02 -1.08
N ILE A 78 -6.83 4.16 0.06
CA ILE A 78 -6.55 3.44 1.29
C ILE A 78 -6.66 1.92 1.11
N THR A 79 -5.84 1.19 1.84
CA THR A 79 -5.95 -0.27 1.98
C THR A 79 -5.48 -0.68 3.38
N TRP A 80 -5.75 -1.93 3.72
CA TRP A 80 -5.21 -2.59 4.89
C TRP A 80 -4.17 -3.65 4.50
N HIS A 81 -3.17 -3.82 5.36
CA HIS A 81 -2.25 -4.94 5.37
C HIS A 81 -2.18 -5.55 6.77
N GLY A 82 -1.91 -6.84 6.85
CA GLY A 82 -1.76 -7.50 8.14
C GLY A 82 -1.65 -9.02 8.02
N PRO A 83 -1.85 -9.72 9.15
CA PRO A 83 -1.71 -11.16 9.22
C PRO A 83 -2.60 -11.90 8.22
N GLY A 84 -2.03 -12.88 7.52
CA GLY A 84 -2.74 -13.67 6.51
C GLY A 84 -2.86 -13.00 5.14
N GLN A 85 -2.15 -11.90 4.91
CA GLN A 85 -2.07 -11.22 3.61
C GLN A 85 -0.63 -11.25 3.10
N LEU A 86 -0.41 -11.88 1.94
CA LEU A 86 0.89 -11.87 1.27
C LEU A 86 1.10 -10.52 0.59
N VAL A 87 2.13 -9.79 0.98
CA VAL A 87 2.53 -8.53 0.36
C VAL A 87 3.77 -8.76 -0.50
N GLY A 88 3.71 -8.26 -1.73
CA GLY A 88 4.80 -8.33 -2.69
C GLY A 88 5.26 -6.94 -3.12
N TYR A 89 6.57 -6.68 -3.05
CA TYR A 89 7.19 -5.44 -3.51
C TYR A 89 8.21 -5.69 -4.62
N PRO A 90 7.79 -5.68 -5.90
CA PRO A 90 8.71 -5.68 -7.03
C PRO A 90 9.45 -4.33 -7.10
N ILE A 91 10.73 -4.33 -6.75
CA ILE A 91 11.67 -3.22 -6.94
C ILE A 91 12.49 -3.52 -8.19
N VAL A 92 11.94 -3.13 -9.34
CA VAL A 92 12.46 -3.55 -10.66
C VAL A 92 12.71 -2.35 -11.56
N LEU A 93 13.79 -2.42 -12.34
CA LEU A 93 14.04 -1.47 -13.42
C LEU A 93 13.12 -1.78 -14.61
N LEU A 94 12.32 -0.80 -15.02
CA LEU A 94 11.42 -0.95 -16.16
C LEU A 94 12.12 -0.62 -17.48
N PRO A 95 11.78 -1.35 -18.57
CA PRO A 95 12.27 -1.00 -19.90
C PRO A 95 11.76 0.38 -20.32
N GLN A 96 12.51 1.04 -21.19
CA GLN A 96 12.11 2.31 -21.80
C GLN A 96 11.37 2.09 -23.13
N PRO A 97 10.30 2.86 -23.41
CA PRO A 97 9.67 3.85 -22.53
C PRO A 97 8.94 3.20 -21.35
N VAL A 98 8.93 3.87 -20.19
CA VAL A 98 8.25 3.38 -18.98
C VAL A 98 6.75 3.22 -19.23
N ASP A 99 6.26 1.99 -19.08
CA ASP A 99 4.83 1.69 -19.06
C ASP A 99 4.41 1.13 -17.69
N VAL A 100 3.82 2.01 -16.88
CA VAL A 100 3.32 1.68 -15.54
C VAL A 100 2.11 0.76 -15.61
N VAL A 101 1.26 0.91 -16.63
CA VAL A 101 0.05 0.08 -16.78
C VAL A 101 0.44 -1.34 -17.12
N ALA A 102 1.37 -1.53 -18.06
CA ALA A 102 1.91 -2.85 -18.36
C ALA A 102 2.55 -3.50 -17.12
N HIS A 103 3.24 -2.73 -16.27
CA HIS A 103 3.79 -3.26 -15.03
C HIS A 103 2.70 -3.66 -14.01
N VAL A 104 1.63 -2.88 -13.87
CA VAL A 104 0.45 -3.28 -13.09
C VAL A 104 -0.15 -4.59 -13.63
N ARG A 105 -0.30 -4.71 -14.96
CA ARG A 105 -0.83 -5.91 -15.61
C ARG A 105 0.05 -7.14 -15.40
N ARG A 106 1.38 -6.99 -15.30
CA ARG A 106 2.32 -8.06 -14.94
C ARG A 106 2.04 -8.60 -13.54
N MET A 107 1.92 -7.74 -12.54
CA MET A 107 1.61 -8.20 -11.18
C MET A 107 0.24 -8.87 -11.10
N GLU A 108 -0.77 -8.32 -11.77
CA GLU A 108 -2.07 -8.97 -11.87
C GLU A 108 -1.96 -10.34 -12.57
N GLU A 109 -1.10 -10.49 -13.58
CA GLU A 109 -0.88 -11.77 -14.26
C GLU A 109 -0.28 -12.82 -13.34
N VAL A 110 0.74 -12.45 -12.55
CA VAL A 110 1.32 -13.34 -11.53
C VAL A 110 0.24 -13.85 -10.59
N ILE A 111 -0.61 -12.95 -10.09
CA ILE A 111 -1.67 -13.30 -9.14
C ILE A 111 -2.74 -14.16 -9.82
N LEU A 112 -3.15 -13.86 -11.05
CA LEU A 112 -4.12 -14.65 -11.80
C LEU A 112 -3.63 -16.08 -12.04
N ARG A 113 -2.38 -16.24 -12.46
CA ARG A 113 -1.77 -17.57 -12.63
C ARG A 113 -1.70 -18.32 -11.30
N SER A 114 -1.35 -17.62 -10.23
CA SER A 114 -1.33 -18.19 -8.89
C SER A 114 -2.72 -18.67 -8.43
N CYS A 115 -3.76 -17.87 -8.67
CA CYS A 115 -5.14 -18.29 -8.42
C CYS A 115 -5.50 -19.52 -9.26
N ALA A 116 -5.17 -19.52 -10.55
CA ALA A 116 -5.49 -20.63 -11.45
C ALA A 116 -4.80 -21.94 -11.01
N GLU A 117 -3.53 -21.88 -10.58
CA GLU A 117 -2.82 -23.05 -10.04
C GLU A 117 -3.48 -23.60 -8.77
N LEU A 118 -4.03 -22.71 -7.93
CA LEU A 118 -4.81 -23.08 -6.74
C LEU A 118 -6.24 -23.55 -7.06
N GLY A 119 -6.65 -23.58 -8.33
CA GLY A 119 -7.98 -24.00 -8.78
C GLY A 119 -9.04 -22.89 -8.77
N LEU A 120 -8.64 -21.63 -8.70
CA LEU A 120 -9.51 -20.46 -8.63
C LEU A 120 -9.54 -19.67 -9.95
N ALA A 121 -10.74 -19.37 -10.45
CA ALA A 121 -10.95 -18.58 -11.67
C ALA A 121 -11.11 -17.09 -11.38
N ALA A 122 -10.01 -16.42 -11.02
CA ALA A 122 -9.97 -14.97 -10.86
C ALA A 122 -9.86 -14.22 -12.20
N THR A 123 -10.17 -12.92 -12.21
CA THR A 123 -10.18 -12.06 -13.39
C THR A 123 -9.69 -10.63 -13.10
N ARG A 124 -9.53 -9.84 -14.16
CA ARG A 124 -9.36 -8.38 -14.11
C ARG A 124 -10.69 -7.71 -14.42
N ILE A 125 -10.95 -6.58 -13.76
CA ILE A 125 -12.16 -5.79 -14.03
C ILE A 125 -11.73 -4.48 -14.68
N LYS A 126 -12.38 -4.12 -15.80
CA LYS A 126 -12.04 -2.90 -16.55
C LYS A 126 -12.22 -1.67 -15.64
N GLY A 127 -11.22 -0.80 -15.63
CA GLY A 127 -11.22 0.40 -14.77
C GLY A 127 -10.86 0.15 -13.30
N ARG A 128 -10.71 -1.10 -12.85
CA ARG A 128 -10.41 -1.45 -11.46
C ARG A 128 -9.10 -2.24 -11.36
N SER A 129 -8.05 -1.62 -10.83
CA SER A 129 -6.78 -2.32 -10.62
C SER A 129 -6.88 -3.43 -9.58
N GLY A 130 -6.07 -4.46 -9.74
CA GLY A 130 -6.04 -5.64 -8.88
C GLY A 130 -6.73 -6.84 -9.50
N VAL A 131 -6.83 -7.90 -8.71
CA VAL A 131 -7.39 -9.19 -9.13
C VAL A 131 -8.67 -9.47 -8.33
N TRP A 132 -9.66 -10.00 -9.03
CA TRP A 132 -11.05 -10.08 -8.58
C TRP A 132 -11.66 -11.43 -8.88
N PHE A 133 -12.69 -11.80 -8.13
CA PHE A 133 -13.66 -12.79 -8.58
C PHE A 133 -14.89 -12.07 -9.13
N PRO A 134 -15.49 -12.58 -10.22
CA PRO A 134 -16.71 -12.01 -10.77
C PRO A 134 -17.85 -12.17 -9.77
N ALA A 135 -18.90 -11.36 -9.93
CA ALA A 135 -20.15 -11.58 -9.22
C ALA A 135 -20.66 -13.00 -9.50
N ASP A 136 -21.25 -13.62 -8.47
CA ASP A 136 -21.83 -14.95 -8.65
C ASP A 136 -23.01 -14.86 -9.63
N SER A 137 -23.19 -15.88 -10.47
CA SER A 137 -24.39 -15.96 -11.29
C SER A 137 -25.62 -16.07 -10.38
N PRO A 138 -26.80 -15.57 -10.78
CA PRO A 138 -28.03 -15.67 -9.98
C PRO A 138 -28.38 -17.09 -9.51
N ALA A 139 -27.92 -18.12 -10.23
CA ALA A 139 -28.13 -19.53 -9.89
C ALA A 139 -27.15 -20.07 -8.82
N GLN A 140 -26.03 -19.40 -8.58
CA GLN A 140 -24.94 -19.81 -7.68
C GLN A 140 -24.87 -18.97 -6.40
N GLY A 141 -25.53 -17.81 -6.38
CA GLY A 141 -25.57 -16.90 -5.25
C GLY A 141 -25.76 -15.46 -5.69
N THR A 142 -25.55 -14.54 -4.76
CA THR A 142 -25.71 -13.09 -4.97
C THR A 142 -24.48 -12.29 -4.53
N ARG A 143 -23.32 -12.94 -4.36
CA ARG A 143 -22.10 -12.23 -3.98
C ARG A 143 -21.69 -11.27 -5.12
N PRO A 144 -21.39 -10.01 -4.82
CA PRO A 144 -20.92 -9.07 -5.84
C PRO A 144 -19.52 -9.47 -6.35
N GLU A 145 -19.02 -8.69 -7.29
CA GLU A 145 -17.59 -8.70 -7.60
C GLU A 145 -16.79 -8.51 -6.32
N ARG A 146 -15.68 -9.22 -6.17
CA ARG A 146 -14.93 -9.21 -4.91
C ARG A 146 -13.44 -9.27 -5.16
N LYS A 147 -12.71 -8.30 -4.59
CA LYS A 147 -11.27 -8.15 -4.79
C LYS A 147 -10.50 -9.13 -3.90
N VAL A 148 -9.65 -9.96 -4.50
CA VAL A 148 -8.74 -10.86 -3.76
C VAL A 148 -7.34 -10.26 -3.63
N ALA A 149 -6.94 -9.38 -4.56
CA ALA A 149 -5.66 -8.70 -4.46
C ALA A 149 -5.70 -7.23 -4.88
N ALA A 150 -5.08 -6.37 -4.07
CA ALA A 150 -4.84 -4.98 -4.41
C ALA A 150 -3.49 -4.82 -5.12
N VAL A 151 -3.41 -3.90 -6.08
CA VAL A 151 -2.17 -3.52 -6.76
C VAL A 151 -2.06 -2.00 -6.76
N GLY A 152 -0.95 -1.50 -6.23
CA GLY A 152 -0.65 -0.08 -6.12
C GLY A 152 0.86 0.15 -6.13
N VAL A 153 1.34 0.78 -7.20
CA VAL A 153 2.78 1.03 -7.42
C VAL A 153 3.11 2.50 -7.58
N ARG A 154 4.39 2.80 -7.49
CA ARG A 154 5.00 4.04 -7.96
C ARG A 154 6.23 3.72 -8.79
N VAL A 155 6.50 4.52 -9.82
CA VAL A 155 7.76 4.48 -10.56
C VAL A 155 8.49 5.80 -10.36
N ALA A 156 9.78 5.73 -10.08
CA ALA A 156 10.67 6.88 -9.96
C ALA A 156 12.03 6.50 -10.55
N ARG A 157 12.59 7.36 -11.42
CA ARG A 157 13.86 7.11 -12.14
C ARG A 157 13.89 5.74 -12.85
N GLY A 158 12.77 5.34 -13.43
CA GLY A 158 12.64 4.05 -14.14
C GLY A 158 12.48 2.82 -13.24
N VAL A 159 12.62 2.94 -11.91
CA VAL A 159 12.52 1.82 -10.97
C VAL A 159 11.24 1.89 -10.15
N THR A 160 10.63 0.74 -9.90
CA THR A 160 9.34 0.60 -9.19
C THR A 160 9.51 0.57 -7.67
N LYS A 161 8.44 0.96 -6.95
CA LYS A 161 8.24 0.83 -5.50
C LYS A 161 6.81 0.39 -5.21
N HIS A 162 6.58 -0.13 -4.01
CA HIS A 162 5.32 -0.77 -3.60
C HIS A 162 5.03 -1.99 -4.48
N GLY A 163 3.78 -2.39 -4.65
CA GLY A 163 3.48 -3.60 -5.41
C GLY A 163 2.05 -4.09 -5.22
N PHE A 164 1.91 -5.31 -4.73
CA PHE A 164 0.62 -5.98 -4.56
C PHE A 164 0.42 -6.51 -3.14
N ALA A 165 -0.84 -6.76 -2.81
CA ALA A 165 -1.26 -7.39 -1.57
C ALA A 165 -2.35 -8.41 -1.88
N LEU A 166 -2.07 -9.69 -1.66
CA LEU A 166 -2.94 -10.83 -1.92
C LEU A 166 -3.51 -11.36 -0.61
N ASN A 167 -4.83 -11.37 -0.49
CA ASN A 167 -5.53 -11.87 0.70
C ASN A 167 -5.51 -13.41 0.71
N CYS A 168 -4.81 -14.03 1.67
CA CYS A 168 -4.68 -15.48 1.77
C CYS A 168 -5.68 -16.02 2.79
N ASP A 169 -5.37 -15.93 4.08
CA ASP A 169 -6.22 -16.32 5.22
C ASP A 169 -6.44 -15.15 6.21
N CYS A 170 -6.28 -13.92 5.75
CA CYS A 170 -6.51 -12.73 6.57
C CYS A 170 -7.96 -12.57 7.02
N ASP A 171 -8.12 -11.91 8.16
CA ASP A 171 -9.42 -11.43 8.63
C ASP A 171 -9.89 -10.26 7.74
N LEU A 172 -10.98 -10.47 7.02
CA LEU A 172 -11.52 -9.48 6.09
C LEU A 172 -12.26 -8.34 6.80
N ALA A 173 -12.62 -8.48 8.08
CA ALA A 173 -13.31 -7.44 8.85
C ALA A 173 -12.47 -6.15 9.02
N TRP A 174 -11.16 -6.22 8.79
CA TRP A 174 -10.31 -5.03 8.71
C TRP A 174 -10.67 -4.11 7.53
N PHE A 175 -11.25 -4.64 6.46
CA PHE A 175 -11.68 -3.81 5.33
C PHE A 175 -13.00 -3.08 5.61
N ASP A 176 -13.82 -3.54 6.55
CA ASP A 176 -15.11 -2.91 6.89
C ASP A 176 -14.95 -1.51 7.52
N ARG A 177 -13.73 -1.18 7.99
CA ARG A 177 -13.41 0.12 8.59
C ARG A 177 -12.98 1.17 7.58
N ILE A 178 -12.83 0.81 6.30
CA ILE A 178 -12.35 1.71 5.26
C ILE A 178 -13.28 1.66 4.05
N VAL A 179 -13.19 2.68 3.20
CA VAL A 179 -13.85 2.66 1.89
C VAL A 179 -12.77 2.65 0.80
N PRO A 180 -12.28 1.48 0.36
CA PRO A 180 -11.25 1.45 -0.67
C PRO A 180 -11.85 1.96 -1.99
N CYS A 181 -11.18 2.89 -2.68
CA CYS A 181 -11.70 3.53 -3.91
C CYS A 181 -12.42 2.53 -4.85
N GLY A 182 -13.72 2.77 -5.06
CA GLY A 182 -14.54 2.05 -6.02
C GLY A 182 -15.07 0.70 -5.55
N LEU A 183 -15.07 0.41 -4.23
CA LEU A 183 -15.68 -0.81 -3.66
C LEU A 183 -17.06 -0.59 -3.03
N ALA A 184 -17.68 0.58 -3.14
CA ALA A 184 -19.03 0.77 -2.57
C ALA A 184 -20.06 -0.23 -3.16
N ASP A 185 -19.80 -0.76 -4.35
CA ASP A 185 -20.61 -1.75 -5.06
C ASP A 185 -19.94 -3.14 -5.16
N ALA A 186 -18.85 -3.39 -4.44
CA ALA A 186 -18.07 -4.61 -4.55
C ALA A 186 -17.43 -5.03 -3.21
N GLY A 187 -17.19 -6.33 -3.05
CA GLY A 187 -16.59 -6.89 -1.83
C GLY A 187 -15.06 -6.95 -1.87
N VAL A 188 -14.51 -7.39 -0.75
CA VAL A 188 -13.17 -8.00 -0.66
C VAL A 188 -13.33 -9.49 -0.36
N THR A 189 -12.38 -10.30 -0.79
CA THR A 189 -12.33 -11.73 -0.47
C THR A 189 -10.89 -12.17 -0.22
N SER A 190 -10.71 -13.44 0.13
CA SER A 190 -9.42 -14.09 0.30
C SER A 190 -9.37 -15.44 -0.42
N LEU A 191 -8.18 -15.96 -0.70
CA LEU A 191 -8.01 -17.31 -1.26
C LEU A 191 -8.73 -18.35 -0.40
N SER A 192 -8.66 -18.21 0.92
CA SER A 192 -9.29 -19.14 1.85
C SER A 192 -10.81 -19.10 1.76
N ALA A 193 -11.40 -17.90 1.65
CA ALA A 193 -12.84 -17.74 1.54
C ALA A 193 -13.38 -18.33 0.22
N GLU A 194 -12.64 -18.18 -0.88
CA GLU A 194 -13.06 -18.72 -2.18
C GLU A 194 -12.87 -20.23 -2.33
N LEU A 195 -11.85 -20.81 -1.69
CA LEU A 195 -11.60 -22.26 -1.75
C LEU A 195 -12.36 -23.06 -0.68
N GLY A 196 -12.93 -22.41 0.33
CA GLY A 196 -13.58 -23.10 1.46
C GLY A 196 -12.61 -23.89 2.34
N ARG A 197 -11.30 -23.64 2.21
CA ARG A 197 -10.24 -24.18 3.07
C ARG A 197 -9.23 -23.10 3.38
N ARG A 198 -8.45 -23.27 4.45
CA ARG A 198 -7.35 -22.37 4.76
C ARG A 198 -6.26 -22.45 3.68
N VAL A 199 -5.84 -21.28 3.18
CA VAL A 199 -4.68 -21.07 2.30
C VAL A 199 -3.78 -20.06 2.99
N THR A 200 -2.62 -20.53 3.47
CA THR A 200 -1.70 -19.68 4.25
C THR A 200 -0.89 -18.76 3.34
N VAL A 201 -0.29 -17.72 3.92
CA VAL A 201 0.69 -16.86 3.22
C VAL A 201 1.89 -17.67 2.71
N GLU A 202 2.32 -18.70 3.43
CA GLU A 202 3.41 -19.58 2.99
C GLU A 202 3.05 -20.38 1.73
N GLU A 203 1.85 -20.98 1.71
CA GLU A 203 1.33 -21.69 0.54
C GLU A 203 1.21 -20.75 -0.66
N ALA A 204 0.61 -19.58 -0.46
CA ALA A 204 0.47 -18.58 -1.50
C ALA A 204 1.83 -18.04 -2.00
N ALA A 205 2.78 -17.80 -1.11
CA ALA A 205 4.12 -17.30 -1.47
C ALA A 205 4.87 -18.30 -2.35
N ALA A 206 4.72 -19.61 -2.10
CA ALA A 206 5.34 -20.64 -2.92
C ALA A 206 4.81 -20.65 -4.37
N VAL A 207 3.51 -20.46 -4.55
CA VAL A 207 2.90 -20.37 -5.88
C VAL A 207 3.27 -19.05 -6.58
N VAL A 208 3.13 -17.93 -5.86
CA VAL A 208 3.43 -16.59 -6.38
C VAL A 208 4.89 -16.46 -6.82
N GLU A 209 5.84 -17.00 -6.06
CA GLU A 209 7.27 -16.96 -6.40
C GLU A 209 7.57 -17.65 -7.75
N ARG A 210 6.95 -18.80 -8.04
CA ARG A 210 7.13 -19.48 -9.33
C ARG A 210 6.67 -18.60 -10.49
N HIS A 211 5.47 -18.02 -10.38
CA HIS A 211 4.93 -17.18 -11.44
C HIS A 211 5.61 -15.81 -11.53
N LEU A 212 6.20 -15.30 -10.44
CA LEU A 212 7.04 -14.10 -10.49
C LEU A 212 8.23 -14.31 -11.43
N ALA A 213 8.96 -15.42 -11.26
CA ALA A 213 10.08 -15.76 -12.13
C ALA A 213 9.62 -15.83 -13.60
N GLU A 214 8.56 -16.58 -13.89
CA GLU A 214 8.04 -16.72 -15.26
C GLU A 214 7.61 -15.40 -15.91
N VAL A 215 6.84 -14.57 -15.19
CA VAL A 215 6.25 -13.35 -15.75
C VAL A 215 7.27 -12.23 -15.88
N PHE A 216 8.23 -12.13 -14.95
CA PHE A 216 9.25 -11.08 -14.99
C PHE A 216 10.46 -11.47 -15.84
N ASP A 217 10.84 -12.75 -15.90
CA ASP A 217 11.92 -13.20 -16.80
C ASP A 217 11.48 -13.21 -18.27
N ALA A 218 10.19 -13.38 -18.57
CA ALA A 218 9.66 -13.28 -19.94
C ALA A 218 9.80 -11.87 -20.57
N VAL A 219 10.22 -10.86 -19.80
CA VAL A 219 10.37 -9.45 -20.23
C VAL A 219 11.82 -9.11 -20.62
N VAL A 220 12.65 -10.12 -20.91
CA VAL A 220 13.91 -9.92 -21.66
C VAL A 220 13.62 -9.12 -22.95
N PRO A 221 14.44 -8.12 -23.33
CA PRO A 221 14.12 -7.19 -24.41
C PRO A 221 13.68 -7.88 -25.70
N GLY A 222 12.51 -7.48 -26.24
CA GLY A 222 12.04 -7.87 -27.57
C GLY A 222 10.68 -8.58 -27.65
N ARG A 223 10.03 -8.92 -26.52
CA ARG A 223 8.68 -9.52 -26.55
C ARG A 223 7.67 -8.67 -25.78
N PRO A 224 6.72 -8.02 -26.46
CA PRO A 224 5.59 -7.38 -25.79
C PRO A 224 4.77 -8.43 -25.04
N LEU A 225 4.26 -8.07 -23.86
CA LEU A 225 3.16 -8.81 -23.27
C LEU A 225 1.94 -8.71 -24.21
N PRO A 226 1.09 -9.73 -24.31
CA PRO A 226 -0.14 -9.62 -25.08
C PRO A 226 -1.02 -8.53 -24.47
N THR A 227 -1.19 -7.42 -25.18
CA THR A 227 -2.04 -6.30 -24.77
C THR A 227 -3.44 -6.44 -25.35
N ALA A 228 -4.46 -6.23 -24.52
CA ALA A 228 -5.72 -5.63 -24.98
C ALA A 228 -5.61 -4.09 -24.78
N ALA A 229 -6.03 -3.33 -25.78
CA ALA A 229 -5.54 -1.99 -26.18
C ALA A 229 -5.87 -0.74 -25.30
N GLU A 230 -4.87 0.17 -25.19
CA GLU A 230 -4.75 1.68 -25.28
C GLU A 230 -5.76 2.72 -24.69
N PRO A 231 -5.44 4.06 -24.62
CA PRO A 231 -4.25 4.76 -24.05
C PRO A 231 -4.58 6.07 -23.23
N ALA A 232 -3.71 6.55 -22.33
CA ALA A 232 -3.82 7.91 -21.71
C ALA A 232 -2.49 8.43 -21.12
N ALA A 233 -1.71 9.20 -21.89
CA ALA A 233 -0.39 9.71 -21.45
C ALA A 233 -0.23 11.24 -21.51
N ALA A 234 -1.18 12.01 -22.03
CA ALA A 234 -1.01 13.46 -22.25
C ALA A 234 -1.37 14.35 -21.03
N GLU A 235 -2.12 13.83 -20.06
CA GLU A 235 -2.75 14.64 -19.01
C GLU A 235 -1.83 14.94 -17.80
N GLN A 236 -0.73 14.18 -17.66
CA GLN A 236 0.13 14.22 -16.47
C GLN A 236 1.17 15.34 -16.47
N ALA A 237 1.44 16.00 -17.62
CA ALA A 237 2.43 17.07 -17.72
C ALA A 237 1.93 18.43 -17.19
N ALA A 238 0.61 18.63 -17.06
CA ALA A 238 0.03 19.91 -16.62
C ALA A 238 -0.01 20.06 -15.09
N ALA A 239 -0.25 18.98 -14.34
CA ALA A 239 -0.41 19.01 -12.89
C ALA A 239 0.90 19.30 -12.11
N VAL A 240 2.06 18.99 -12.72
CA VAL A 240 3.39 19.17 -12.12
C VAL A 240 3.72 20.66 -11.90
N ARG A 241 3.26 21.56 -12.78
CA ARG A 241 3.56 23.00 -12.70
C ARG A 241 2.75 23.73 -11.63
N ALA A 242 1.54 23.26 -11.33
CA ALA A 242 0.67 23.89 -10.33
C ALA A 242 1.10 23.59 -8.88
N THR A 243 1.75 22.44 -8.65
CA THR A 243 2.13 21.98 -7.31
C THR A 243 3.40 22.69 -6.80
N ALA A 244 4.35 23.01 -7.69
CA ALA A 244 5.59 23.69 -7.34
C ALA A 244 5.39 25.13 -6.82
N ALA A 245 4.36 25.84 -7.30
CA ALA A 245 4.09 27.22 -6.92
C ALA A 245 3.52 27.37 -5.49
N ARG A 246 2.89 26.33 -4.93
CA ARG A 246 2.25 26.38 -3.60
C ARG A 246 3.21 26.04 -2.45
N ALA A 247 4.28 25.30 -2.70
CA ALA A 247 5.25 24.92 -1.68
C ALA A 247 6.15 26.09 -1.22
N ALA A 248 6.36 27.10 -2.06
CA ALA A 248 7.24 28.23 -1.76
C ALA A 248 6.64 29.26 -0.78
N ALA A 249 5.32 29.25 -0.53
CA ALA A 249 4.64 30.29 0.25
C ALA A 249 4.49 29.97 1.75
N VAL A 250 4.89 28.79 2.22
CA VAL A 250 4.58 28.31 3.59
C VAL A 250 5.81 28.30 4.53
N GLN A 251 7.01 28.59 4.04
CA GLN A 251 8.25 28.59 4.83
C GLN A 251 8.70 30.01 5.25
N ALA A 252 7.95 30.67 6.12
CA ALA A 252 8.47 31.74 6.95
C ALA A 252 8.25 31.38 8.43
N PRO A 253 9.30 31.16 9.24
CA PRO A 253 9.16 30.66 10.60
C PRO A 253 8.73 31.77 11.58
N ALA A 254 7.78 31.46 12.45
CA ALA A 254 7.41 32.32 13.58
C ALA A 254 8.43 32.19 14.71
N VAL A 255 9.02 33.32 15.12
CA VAL A 255 9.95 33.41 16.25
C VAL A 255 9.14 33.46 17.55
N LEU A 256 9.32 32.47 18.42
CA LEU A 256 8.73 32.41 19.77
C LEU A 256 9.66 33.13 20.76
N THR A 257 9.15 34.09 21.53
CA THR A 257 9.88 34.77 22.61
C THR A 257 9.60 34.12 23.98
N PRO A 258 10.58 34.09 24.91
CA PRO A 258 10.41 33.43 26.21
C PRO A 258 9.75 34.35 27.26
N ALA A 259 9.00 33.74 28.18
CA ALA A 259 8.27 34.39 29.26
C ALA A 259 9.19 34.93 30.38
N GLY A 260 8.89 36.13 30.87
CA GLY A 260 9.62 36.84 31.95
C GLY A 260 9.11 36.52 33.37
N PRO A 261 9.84 36.96 34.42
CA PRO A 261 9.69 36.45 35.78
C PRO A 261 8.61 37.17 36.60
N VAL A 262 8.15 36.49 37.64
CA VAL A 262 7.10 36.92 38.59
C VAL A 262 7.73 37.71 39.75
N ALA A 263 7.22 38.91 40.05
CA ALA A 263 7.55 39.69 41.25
C ALA A 263 6.31 40.40 41.79
N GLY A 264 6.16 40.42 43.13
CA GLY A 264 4.96 40.86 43.84
C GLY A 264 4.81 42.36 44.08
N LEU A 265 3.68 42.73 44.71
CA LEU A 265 3.41 44.05 45.29
C LEU A 265 2.62 43.88 46.60
N ALA A 266 2.90 44.79 47.53
CA ALA A 266 2.59 44.74 48.95
C ALA A 266 1.44 45.69 49.37
N GLU A 267 0.90 45.40 50.57
CA GLU A 267 0.27 46.25 51.60
C GLU A 267 -1.06 47.00 51.36
N THR A 268 -1.99 46.84 52.31
CA THR A 268 -2.34 47.87 53.32
C THR A 268 -3.30 47.34 54.42
N LEU A 269 -3.04 47.76 55.66
CA LEU A 269 -3.79 47.55 56.93
C LEU A 269 -4.86 48.65 57.12
N PRO A 270 -5.91 48.50 57.97
CA PRO A 270 -5.73 48.75 59.42
C PRO A 270 -6.63 47.98 60.43
N ALA A 271 -6.07 47.85 61.65
CA ALA A 271 -6.62 47.92 63.01
C ALA A 271 -7.99 47.28 63.39
N ALA A 272 -7.99 46.40 64.40
CA ALA A 272 -8.39 46.71 65.80
C ALA A 272 -8.71 45.45 66.64
N LEU A 273 -8.13 45.38 67.85
CA LEU A 273 -8.68 44.89 69.15
C LEU A 273 -9.26 43.45 69.23
N ALA A 274 -9.21 42.67 70.30
CA ALA A 274 -8.48 42.60 71.56
C ALA A 274 -8.89 41.25 72.21
N SER A 275 -8.00 40.69 73.04
CA SER A 275 -8.32 39.89 74.24
C SER A 275 -8.85 38.45 74.17
N SER A 276 -8.13 37.62 74.96
CA SER A 276 -8.56 36.53 75.86
C SER A 276 -8.94 35.14 75.31
N ALA A 277 -8.10 34.18 75.69
CA ALA A 277 -8.38 32.74 75.89
C ALA A 277 -9.40 32.50 77.05
N PRO A 278 -9.71 31.28 77.53
CA PRO A 278 -9.25 29.93 77.12
C PRO A 278 -10.37 28.84 77.08
N ALA A 279 -9.90 27.59 76.94
CA ALA A 279 -10.54 26.26 77.08
C ALA A 279 -11.02 25.61 75.78
#